data_AF-A0A924BN39-F1
#
_entry.id   AF-A0A924BN39-F1
#
_cell.length_a   1.000
_cell.length_b   1.000
_cell.length_c   1.000
_cell.angle_alpha   90.00
_cell.angle_beta   90.00
_cell.angle_gamma   90.00
#
_symmetry.space_group_name_H-M   'P 1'
#
loop_
_entity.id
_entity.type
_entity.pdbx_description
1 polymer ?
#
loop_
_entity_poly.entity_id
_entity_poly.type
_entity_poly.pdbx_seq_one_letter_code
_entity_poly.pdbx_strand_id
1 'polypeptide(L)'
;ITPMAAVAGAVAETILAEMTGPGIQRAYVNNGGDIALHLGPGETLTAALGTSPDRVTLRDTDPARGIATSGWGGRSHCLGIADSVTVLAKTAAMADAAATMIANAVNIDHPAITRAPACELQADSDLGQRLVTVHVGPLTAAEVAQALNNGLAAAALYRNRGLIDSAALFLQSTARILGPLTLEPAHA
;
A
#
# COMPACT_ATOMS: atom_id res chain seq x y z
N ILE A 1 -1.57 7.80 13.17
CA ILE A 1 -1.49 8.22 11.75
C ILE A 1 -1.52 9.74 11.69
N THR A 2 -0.87 10.37 10.70
CA THR A 2 -1.04 11.81 10.40
C THR A 2 -2.06 11.95 9.26
N PRO A 3 -2.74 13.09 9.10
CA PRO A 3 -3.62 13.32 7.96
C PRO A 3 -2.91 13.14 6.60
N MET A 4 -1.59 13.35 6.56
CA MET A 4 -0.77 13.19 5.35
C MET A 4 -0.75 11.76 4.81
N ALA A 5 -1.03 10.75 5.64
CA ALA A 5 -1.03 9.36 5.20
C ALA A 5 -2.21 9.00 4.27
N ALA A 6 -3.12 9.93 3.96
CA ALA A 6 -4.21 9.71 3.01
C ALA A 6 -4.22 10.76 1.88
N VAL A 7 -3.25 11.69 1.88
CA VAL A 7 -3.32 12.89 1.04
C VAL A 7 -3.14 12.55 -0.42
N ALA A 8 -2.24 11.62 -0.74
CA ALA A 8 -1.93 11.28 -2.12
C ALA A 8 -3.12 10.55 -2.76
N GLY A 9 -3.72 9.62 -2.02
CA GLY A 9 -4.97 8.95 -2.39
C GLY A 9 -6.13 9.93 -2.55
N ALA A 10 -6.36 10.83 -1.59
CA ALA A 10 -7.44 11.81 -1.66
C ALA A 10 -7.30 12.77 -2.87
N VAL A 11 -6.08 13.20 -3.18
CA VAL A 11 -5.79 14.00 -4.38
C VAL A 11 -6.10 13.19 -5.65
N ALA A 12 -5.68 11.92 -5.72
CA ALA A 12 -5.97 11.07 -6.86
C ALA A 12 -7.49 10.93 -7.10
N GLU A 13 -8.28 10.77 -6.03
CA GLU A 13 -9.74 10.72 -6.12
C GLU A 13 -10.37 12.02 -6.59
N THR A 14 -9.87 13.14 -6.09
CA THR A 14 -10.37 14.46 -6.47
C THR A 14 -10.14 14.71 -7.97
N ILE A 15 -8.95 14.40 -8.48
CA ILE A 15 -8.64 14.55 -9.91
C ILE A 15 -9.44 13.54 -10.75
N LEU A 16 -9.61 12.31 -10.28
CA LEU A 16 -10.42 11.32 -10.99
C LEU A 16 -11.86 11.81 -11.15
N ALA A 17 -12.45 12.40 -10.11
CA ALA A 17 -13.82 12.93 -10.17
C ALA A 17 -13.98 13.98 -11.28
N GLU A 18 -13.01 14.88 -11.43
CA GLU A 18 -12.99 15.89 -12.51
C GLU A 18 -12.76 15.28 -13.90
N MET A 19 -12.02 14.18 -13.99
CA MET A 19 -11.79 13.47 -15.26
C MET A 19 -12.99 12.63 -15.69
N THR A 20 -13.78 12.13 -14.74
CA THR A 20 -14.91 11.26 -15.04
C THR A 20 -16.12 12.07 -15.54
N GLY A 21 -16.73 11.59 -16.62
CA GLY A 21 -17.88 12.26 -17.24
C GLY A 21 -18.57 11.36 -18.26
N PRO A 22 -19.61 11.86 -18.94
CA PRO A 22 -20.35 11.10 -19.94
C PRO A 22 -19.42 10.50 -21.00
N GLY A 23 -19.54 9.19 -21.23
CA GLY A 23 -18.73 8.45 -22.21
C GLY A 23 -17.40 7.89 -21.68
N ILE A 24 -16.95 8.28 -20.49
CA ILE A 24 -15.74 7.71 -19.87
C ILE A 24 -16.09 6.38 -19.18
N GLN A 25 -15.72 5.27 -19.82
CA GLN A 25 -15.93 3.92 -19.29
C GLN A 25 -14.79 3.47 -18.38
N ARG A 26 -13.57 3.97 -18.58
CA ARG A 26 -12.43 3.63 -17.74
C ARG A 26 -11.51 4.83 -17.58
N ALA A 27 -11.16 5.14 -16.34
CA ALA A 27 -10.18 6.17 -16.00
C ALA A 27 -9.43 5.78 -14.72
N TYR A 28 -8.21 6.26 -14.57
CA TYR A 28 -7.48 6.16 -13.31
C TYR A 28 -6.54 7.36 -13.17
N VAL A 29 -6.22 7.69 -11.92
CA VAL A 29 -5.23 8.69 -11.56
C VAL A 29 -4.23 8.02 -10.64
N ASN A 30 -2.94 8.12 -10.95
CA ASN A 30 -1.86 7.60 -10.11
C ASN A 30 -1.05 8.77 -9.54
N ASN A 31 -1.10 8.94 -8.23
CA ASN A 31 -0.32 9.92 -7.50
C ASN A 31 0.74 9.23 -6.65
N GLY A 32 1.84 8.80 -7.27
CA GLY A 32 3.02 8.30 -6.55
C GLY A 32 2.93 6.87 -6.03
N GLY A 33 1.95 6.08 -6.48
CA GLY A 33 1.65 4.73 -5.96
C GLY A 33 0.23 4.61 -5.41
N ASP A 34 -0.42 5.74 -5.18
CA ASP A 34 -1.81 5.85 -4.74
C ASP A 34 -2.71 6.11 -5.95
N ILE A 35 -3.59 5.16 -6.24
CA ILE A 35 -4.36 5.08 -7.47
C ILE A 35 -5.84 5.13 -7.13
N ALA A 36 -6.53 6.13 -7.68
CA ALA A 36 -7.99 6.12 -7.78
C ALA A 36 -8.37 5.60 -9.17
N LEU A 37 -9.40 4.75 -9.25
CA LEU A 37 -9.87 4.20 -10.53
C LEU A 37 -11.39 4.26 -10.67
N HIS A 38 -11.84 4.48 -11.90
CA HIS A 38 -13.22 4.40 -12.34
C HIS A 38 -13.33 3.30 -13.40
N LEU A 39 -14.25 2.36 -13.17
CA LEU A 39 -14.56 1.25 -14.08
C LEU A 39 -16.07 1.22 -14.30
N GLY A 40 -16.47 1.48 -15.54
CA GLY A 40 -17.82 1.29 -16.05
C GLY A 40 -18.11 -0.18 -16.35
N PRO A 41 -19.36 -0.50 -16.72
CA PRO A 41 -19.80 -1.89 -16.88
C PRO A 41 -18.92 -2.71 -17.83
N GLY A 42 -18.41 -3.85 -17.36
CA GLY A 42 -17.56 -4.76 -18.13
C GLY A 42 -16.09 -4.33 -18.28
N GLU A 43 -15.69 -3.18 -17.74
CA GLU A 43 -14.31 -2.73 -17.76
C GLU A 43 -13.46 -3.41 -16.69
N THR A 44 -12.15 -3.50 -16.97
CA THR A 44 -11.16 -4.03 -16.04
C THR A 44 -9.90 -3.17 -16.04
N LEU A 45 -9.15 -3.26 -14.95
CA LEU A 45 -7.84 -2.65 -14.80
C LEU A 45 -6.88 -3.61 -14.09
N THR A 46 -5.72 -3.85 -14.70
CA THR A 46 -4.66 -4.68 -14.11
C THR A 46 -3.52 -3.80 -13.59
N ALA A 47 -3.25 -3.87 -12.30
CA ALA A 47 -2.17 -3.14 -11.62
C ALA A 47 -1.05 -4.10 -11.19
N ALA A 48 0.19 -3.62 -11.23
CA ALA A 48 1.33 -4.34 -10.67
C ALA A 48 1.38 -4.17 -9.13
N LEU A 49 1.92 -5.16 -8.42
CA LEU A 49 1.99 -5.15 -6.95
C LEU A 49 3.40 -4.83 -6.45
N GLY A 50 3.68 -3.54 -6.26
CA GLY A 50 4.90 -3.06 -5.63
C GLY A 50 6.18 -3.68 -6.24
N THR A 51 6.93 -4.40 -5.42
CA THR A 51 8.18 -5.07 -5.82
C THR A 51 7.98 -6.50 -6.35
N SER A 52 6.75 -7.01 -6.36
CA SER A 52 6.41 -8.32 -6.90
C SER A 52 6.20 -8.27 -8.41
N PRO A 53 6.59 -9.32 -9.17
CA PRO A 53 6.12 -9.49 -10.54
C PRO A 53 4.60 -9.73 -10.63
N ASP A 54 3.95 -10.06 -9.51
CA ASP A 54 2.52 -10.36 -9.50
C ASP A 54 1.67 -9.13 -9.86
N ARG A 55 0.51 -9.41 -10.46
CA ARG A 55 -0.47 -8.40 -10.84
C ARG A 55 -1.82 -8.70 -10.22
N VAL A 56 -2.61 -7.65 -10.02
CA VAL A 56 -4.01 -7.75 -9.62
C VAL A 56 -4.89 -7.17 -10.71
N THR A 57 -5.93 -7.91 -11.09
CA THR A 57 -6.95 -7.45 -12.03
C THR A 57 -8.22 -7.10 -11.26
N LEU A 58 -8.61 -5.83 -11.31
CA LEU A 58 -9.87 -5.31 -10.79
C LEU A 58 -10.92 -5.27 -11.90
N ARG A 59 -12.13 -5.70 -11.58
CA ARG A 59 -13.33 -5.62 -12.42
C ARG A 59 -14.24 -4.51 -11.94
N ASP A 60 -15.10 -4.03 -12.81
CA ASP A 60 -16.22 -3.15 -12.48
C ASP A 60 -17.07 -3.64 -11.30
N THR A 61 -17.24 -4.95 -11.18
CA THR A 61 -18.01 -5.60 -10.11
C THR A 61 -17.28 -5.71 -8.77
N ASP A 62 -15.97 -5.49 -8.73
CA ASP A 62 -15.22 -5.48 -7.47
C ASP A 62 -15.51 -4.19 -6.68
N PRO A 63 -15.53 -4.24 -5.33
CA PRO A 63 -15.83 -3.07 -4.51
C PRO A 63 -14.69 -2.04 -4.47
N ALA A 64 -13.47 -2.45 -4.80
CA ALA A 64 -12.31 -1.59 -4.70
C ALA A 64 -12.29 -0.52 -5.80
N ARG A 65 -12.05 0.73 -5.41
CA ARG A 65 -11.78 1.87 -6.32
C ARG A 65 -10.49 2.61 -5.98
N GLY A 66 -9.78 2.14 -4.95
CA GLY A 66 -8.48 2.62 -4.53
C GLY A 66 -7.45 1.49 -4.48
N ILE A 67 -6.25 1.79 -4.98
CA ILE A 67 -5.05 0.97 -4.79
C ILE A 67 -3.99 1.87 -4.18
N ALA A 68 -3.25 1.41 -3.19
CA ALA A 68 -2.13 2.16 -2.66
C ALA A 68 -0.96 1.24 -2.33
N THR A 69 0.26 1.73 -2.45
CA THR A 69 1.47 0.97 -2.13
C THR A 69 2.38 1.77 -1.20
N SER A 70 2.73 1.17 -0.07
CA SER A 70 3.66 1.77 0.92
C SER A 70 4.76 0.77 1.29
N GLY A 71 5.95 1.25 1.64
CA GLY A 71 7.09 0.41 1.97
C GLY A 71 8.33 1.24 2.31
N TRP A 72 9.31 0.63 2.97
CA TRP A 72 10.60 1.31 3.15
C TRP A 72 11.36 1.36 1.81
N GLY A 73 12.14 2.42 1.60
CA GLY A 73 12.80 2.67 0.30
C GLY A 73 11.87 3.18 -0.81
N GLY A 74 10.55 3.28 -0.55
CA GLY A 74 9.62 4.01 -1.40
C GLY A 74 9.78 5.53 -1.32
N ARG A 75 8.90 6.27 -2.00
CA ARG A 75 8.93 7.75 -1.99
C ARG A 75 8.51 8.36 -0.66
N SER A 76 7.72 7.63 0.13
CA SER A 76 7.19 8.07 1.42
C SER A 76 7.95 7.41 2.56
N HIS A 77 8.24 8.16 3.61
CA HIS A 77 8.91 7.62 4.79
C HIS A 77 8.02 6.62 5.53
N CYS A 78 8.58 5.44 5.83
CA CYS A 78 7.90 4.36 6.53
C CYS A 78 8.59 4.06 7.87
N LEU A 79 7.81 3.80 8.90
CA LEU A 79 8.29 3.35 10.21
C LEU A 79 8.46 1.83 10.24
N GLY A 80 7.86 1.08 9.31
CA GLY A 80 8.01 -0.36 9.22
C GLY A 80 9.15 -0.78 8.31
N ILE A 81 9.28 -2.09 8.09
CA ILE A 81 10.33 -2.70 7.28
C ILE A 81 9.79 -3.46 6.07
N ALA A 82 8.50 -3.38 5.75
CA ALA A 82 7.98 -4.01 4.53
C ALA A 82 8.57 -3.40 3.26
N ASP A 83 9.11 -4.22 2.37
CA ASP A 83 9.62 -3.76 1.06
C ASP A 83 8.49 -3.14 0.25
N SER A 84 7.31 -3.77 0.30
CA SER A 84 6.07 -3.17 -0.20
C SER A 84 4.85 -3.78 0.48
N VAL A 85 3.82 -2.96 0.64
CA VAL A 85 2.47 -3.34 1.03
C VAL A 85 1.52 -2.68 0.06
N THR A 86 0.80 -3.47 -0.72
CA THR A 86 -0.26 -2.99 -1.61
C THR A 86 -1.61 -3.27 -0.99
N VAL A 87 -2.49 -2.26 -0.94
CA VAL A 87 -3.83 -2.36 -0.37
C VAL A 87 -4.87 -2.03 -1.43
N LEU A 88 -5.96 -2.79 -1.42
CA LEU A 88 -7.19 -2.49 -2.15
C LEU A 88 -8.28 -2.04 -1.18
N ALA A 89 -8.93 -0.92 -1.49
CA ALA A 89 -10.03 -0.40 -0.70
C ALA A 89 -11.07 0.31 -1.57
N LYS A 90 -12.22 0.63 -0.97
CA LYS A 90 -13.32 1.35 -1.61
C LYS A 90 -12.94 2.74 -2.12
N THR A 91 -11.93 3.37 -1.54
CA THR A 91 -11.45 4.70 -1.90
C THR A 91 -9.92 4.71 -1.90
N ALA A 92 -9.31 5.56 -2.73
CA ALA A 92 -7.85 5.66 -2.76
C ALA A 92 -7.31 6.28 -1.48
N ALA A 93 -8.02 7.22 -0.84
CA ALA A 93 -7.64 7.75 0.47
C ALA A 93 -7.62 6.65 1.56
N MET A 94 -8.59 5.72 1.56
CA MET A 94 -8.59 4.59 2.49
C MET A 94 -7.46 3.61 2.18
N ALA A 95 -7.20 3.34 0.91
CA ALA A 95 -6.09 2.49 0.49
C ALA A 95 -4.75 3.08 0.97
N ASP A 96 -4.49 4.37 0.73
CA ASP A 96 -3.26 5.09 1.09
C ASP A 96 -3.00 5.03 2.61
N ALA A 97 -4.02 5.41 3.39
CA ALA A 97 -3.94 5.36 4.85
C ALA A 97 -3.67 3.95 5.36
N ALA A 98 -4.38 2.95 4.81
CA ALA A 98 -4.23 1.57 5.25
C ALA A 98 -2.88 0.98 4.81
N ALA A 99 -2.40 1.26 3.60
CA ALA A 99 -1.10 0.80 3.12
C ALA A 99 0.02 1.32 4.02
N THR A 100 -0.01 2.62 4.33
CA THR A 100 0.93 3.24 5.28
C THR A 100 0.89 2.58 6.66
N MET A 101 -0.31 2.35 7.20
CA MET A 101 -0.45 1.78 8.53
C MET A 101 -0.06 0.30 8.60
N ILE A 102 -0.39 -0.49 7.57
CA ILE A 102 -0.01 -1.91 7.49
C ILE A 102 1.49 -2.03 7.27
N ALA A 103 2.09 -1.22 6.39
CA ALA A 103 3.54 -1.20 6.18
C ALA A 103 4.27 -0.89 7.49
N ASN A 104 3.80 0.11 8.25
CA ASN A 104 4.33 0.43 9.58
C ASN A 104 4.19 -0.71 10.59
N ALA A 105 3.15 -1.55 10.47
CA ALA A 105 2.92 -2.70 11.34
C ALA A 105 3.80 -3.91 10.96
N VAL A 106 4.31 -4.00 9.73
CA VAL A 106 5.36 -4.96 9.36
C VAL A 106 6.67 -4.48 9.99
N ASN A 107 6.90 -4.87 11.24
CA ASN A 107 8.04 -4.39 12.00
C ASN A 107 8.45 -5.37 13.10
N ILE A 108 9.73 -5.34 13.45
CA ILE A 108 10.36 -6.02 14.59
C ILE A 108 11.48 -5.12 15.13
N ASP A 109 11.87 -5.32 16.38
CA ASP A 109 13.08 -4.72 16.91
C ASP A 109 14.28 -5.61 16.57
N HIS A 110 15.24 -5.09 15.80
CA HIS A 110 16.37 -5.88 15.30
C HIS A 110 17.56 -4.98 14.96
N PRO A 111 18.80 -5.34 15.33
CA PRO A 111 19.99 -4.51 15.13
C PRO A 111 20.36 -4.26 13.67
N ALA A 112 19.88 -5.09 12.74
CA ALA A 112 20.08 -4.86 11.29
C ALA A 112 19.16 -3.77 10.70
N ILE A 113 18.23 -3.21 11.50
CA ILE A 113 17.33 -2.15 11.08
C ILE A 113 17.88 -0.82 11.58
N THR A 114 18.25 0.07 10.65
CA THR A 114 18.71 1.42 10.98
C THR A 114 17.57 2.40 10.77
N ARG A 115 17.43 3.35 11.70
CA ARG A 115 16.40 4.38 11.68
C ARG A 115 17.01 5.76 11.92
N ALA A 116 16.37 6.78 11.35
CA ALA A 116 16.70 8.17 11.59
C ALA A 116 15.40 8.98 11.76
N PRO A 117 15.43 10.13 12.45
CA PRO A 117 14.32 11.07 12.46
C PRO A 117 13.94 11.48 11.03
N ALA A 118 12.65 11.49 10.71
CA ALA A 118 12.17 11.85 9.37
C ALA A 118 12.64 13.26 8.95
N CYS A 119 12.70 14.20 9.89
CA CYS A 119 13.18 15.56 9.64
C CYS A 119 14.68 15.67 9.29
N GLU A 120 15.49 14.66 9.59
CA GLU A 120 16.89 14.60 9.14
C GLU A 120 17.03 14.16 7.69
N LEU A 121 16.05 13.39 7.18
CA LEU A 121 15.99 12.96 5.78
C LEU A 121 15.28 13.99 4.90
N GLN A 122 14.21 14.58 5.42
CA GLN A 122 13.41 15.59 4.75
C GLN A 122 12.97 16.64 5.79
N ALA A 123 13.53 17.85 5.69
CA ALA A 123 13.35 18.91 6.70
C ALA A 123 11.89 19.29 6.96
N ASP A 124 11.02 19.23 5.94
CA ASP A 124 9.60 19.55 6.00
C ASP A 124 8.69 18.32 6.21
N SER A 125 9.25 17.17 6.61
CA SER A 125 8.47 15.96 6.86
C SER A 125 7.44 16.16 7.97
N ASP A 126 6.19 15.78 7.69
CA ASP A 126 5.08 15.79 8.65
C ASP A 126 5.28 14.81 9.82
N LEU A 127 6.17 13.84 9.65
CA LEU A 127 6.55 12.88 10.70
C LEU A 127 7.54 13.48 11.72
N GLY A 128 8.22 14.59 11.39
CA GLY A 128 9.13 15.30 12.29
C GLY A 128 10.20 14.38 12.89
N GLN A 129 10.26 14.33 14.22
CA GLN A 129 11.26 13.56 14.97
C GLN A 129 10.99 12.03 14.99
N ARG A 130 9.91 11.56 14.36
CA ARG A 130 9.60 10.12 14.34
C ARG A 130 10.68 9.36 13.57
N LEU A 131 11.11 8.23 14.14
CA LEU A 131 12.12 7.36 13.55
C LEU A 131 11.54 6.57 12.37
N VAL A 132 12.10 6.80 11.18
CA VAL A 132 11.73 6.10 9.95
C VAL A 132 12.86 5.19 9.51
N THR A 133 12.53 4.12 8.81
CA THR A 133 13.48 3.12 8.35
C THR A 133 14.36 3.68 7.25
N VAL A 134 15.68 3.68 7.45
CA VAL A 134 16.66 4.10 6.42
C VAL A 134 17.40 2.92 5.81
N HIS A 135 17.48 1.80 6.53
CA HIS A 135 18.13 0.59 6.07
C HIS A 135 17.54 -0.64 6.77
N VAL A 136 17.35 -1.72 6.01
CA VAL A 136 17.00 -3.05 6.53
C VAL A 136 18.03 -4.03 6.02
N GLY A 137 18.86 -4.55 6.91
CA GLY A 137 19.81 -5.62 6.61
C GLY A 137 19.13 -7.00 6.50
N PRO A 138 19.89 -8.06 6.18
CA PRO A 138 19.34 -9.41 6.05
C PRO A 138 18.73 -9.88 7.37
N LEU A 139 17.55 -10.49 7.28
CA LEU A 139 16.82 -11.07 8.40
C LEU A 139 16.71 -12.58 8.22
N THR A 140 16.57 -13.32 9.31
CA THR A 140 16.27 -14.75 9.23
C THR A 140 14.84 -14.97 8.75
N ALA A 141 14.56 -16.16 8.20
CA ALA A 141 13.22 -16.51 7.75
C ALA A 141 12.16 -16.41 8.86
N ALA A 142 12.54 -16.69 10.12
CA ALA A 142 11.65 -16.58 11.27
C ALA A 142 11.31 -15.11 11.60
N GLU A 143 12.30 -14.22 11.53
CA GLU A 143 12.13 -12.77 11.75
C GLU A 143 11.28 -12.13 10.65
N VAL A 144 11.54 -12.49 9.38
CA VAL A 144 10.71 -12.08 8.24
C VAL A 144 9.26 -12.54 8.43
N ALA A 145 9.06 -13.81 8.80
CA ALA A 145 7.73 -14.35 9.08
C ALA A 145 7.04 -13.60 10.23
N GLN A 146 7.76 -13.28 11.31
CA GLN A 146 7.22 -12.54 12.45
C GLN A 146 6.78 -11.13 12.03
N ALA A 147 7.64 -10.39 11.33
CA ALA A 147 7.31 -9.04 10.86
C ALA A 147 6.08 -9.05 9.94
N LEU A 148 6.03 -9.99 8.98
CA LEU A 148 4.89 -10.13 8.07
C LEU A 148 3.61 -10.53 8.81
N ASN A 149 3.69 -11.38 9.84
CA ASN A 149 2.53 -11.73 10.66
C ASN A 149 1.99 -10.54 11.46
N ASN A 150 2.85 -9.64 11.94
CA ASN A 150 2.43 -8.39 12.59
C ASN A 150 1.63 -7.50 11.62
N GLY A 151 2.13 -7.34 10.39
CA GLY A 151 1.40 -6.61 9.34
C GLY A 151 0.10 -7.29 8.93
N LEU A 152 0.10 -8.62 8.80
CA LEU A 152 -1.10 -9.39 8.45
C LEU A 152 -2.19 -9.26 9.52
N ALA A 153 -1.84 -9.23 10.80
CA ALA A 153 -2.77 -9.00 11.89
C ALA A 153 -3.40 -7.60 11.81
N ALA A 154 -2.62 -6.57 11.48
CA ALA A 154 -3.14 -5.22 11.24
C ALA A 154 -4.08 -5.16 10.03
N ALA A 155 -3.70 -5.80 8.92
CA ALA A 155 -4.53 -5.88 7.73
C ALA A 155 -5.86 -6.61 8.01
N ALA A 156 -5.82 -7.71 8.77
CA ALA A 156 -7.02 -8.45 9.18
C ALA A 156 -7.95 -7.59 10.03
N LEU A 157 -7.40 -6.80 10.96
CA LEU A 157 -8.19 -5.84 11.76
C LEU A 157 -8.91 -4.81 10.86
N TYR A 158 -8.21 -4.25 9.87
CA TYR A 158 -8.80 -3.26 8.96
C TYR A 158 -9.86 -3.87 8.05
N ARG A 159 -9.63 -5.08 7.55
CA ARG A 159 -10.61 -5.81 6.75
C ARG A 159 -11.86 -6.16 7.56
N ASN A 160 -11.71 -6.62 8.79
CA ASN A 160 -12.83 -6.92 9.70
C ASN A 160 -13.66 -5.67 10.03
N ARG A 161 -13.05 -4.48 9.97
CA ARG A 161 -13.73 -3.19 10.13
C ARG A 161 -14.31 -2.63 8.82
N GLY A 162 -14.17 -3.36 7.70
CA GLY A 162 -14.64 -2.93 6.38
C GLY A 162 -13.86 -1.76 5.79
N LEU A 163 -12.62 -1.53 6.24
CA LEU A 163 -11.76 -0.43 5.78
C LEU A 163 -10.95 -0.78 4.54
N ILE A 164 -10.66 -2.06 4.33
CA ILE A 164 -9.96 -2.57 3.16
C ILE A 164 -10.63 -3.85 2.68
N ASP A 165 -10.47 -4.15 1.40
CA ASP A 165 -10.94 -5.41 0.82
C ASP A 165 -9.84 -6.48 0.92
N SER A 166 -8.61 -6.08 0.55
CA SER A 166 -7.46 -6.97 0.44
C SER A 166 -6.12 -6.25 0.66
N ALA A 167 -5.07 -7.01 1.00
CA ALA A 167 -3.71 -6.51 1.09
C ALA A 167 -2.68 -7.58 0.68
N ALA A 168 -1.60 -7.16 0.01
CA ALA A 168 -0.42 -7.97 -0.29
C ALA A 168 0.80 -7.33 0.36
N LEU A 169 1.52 -8.09 1.18
CA LEU A 169 2.67 -7.63 1.97
C LEU A 169 3.90 -8.41 1.55
N PHE A 170 5.01 -7.71 1.30
CA PHE A 170 6.28 -8.28 0.84
C PHE A 170 7.44 -7.84 1.74
N LEU A 171 8.30 -8.79 2.11
CA LEU A 171 9.53 -8.58 2.87
C LEU A 171 10.56 -9.66 2.54
N GLN A 172 11.73 -9.26 2.05
CA GLN A 172 12.89 -10.13 1.73
C GLN A 172 12.46 -11.42 1.00
N SER A 173 11.84 -11.26 -0.17
CA SER A 173 11.36 -12.35 -1.04
C SER A 173 10.23 -13.21 -0.46
N THR A 174 9.68 -12.86 0.71
CA THR A 174 8.54 -13.54 1.32
C THR A 174 7.29 -12.67 1.24
N ALA A 175 6.15 -13.30 0.93
CA ALA A 175 4.86 -12.61 0.82
C ALA A 175 3.82 -13.10 1.82
N ARG A 176 2.86 -12.24 2.17
CA ARG A 176 1.58 -12.58 2.80
C ARG A 176 0.45 -11.85 2.07
N ILE A 177 -0.65 -12.55 1.84
CA ILE A 177 -1.81 -12.01 1.13
C ILE A 177 -3.04 -12.19 2.02
N LEU A 178 -3.88 -11.15 2.08
CA LEU A 178 -5.17 -11.14 2.75
C LEU A 178 -6.26 -10.74 1.76
N GLY A 179 -7.39 -11.44 1.80
CA GLY A 179 -8.58 -11.11 1.01
C GLY A 179 -8.57 -11.73 -0.40
N PRO A 180 -9.62 -11.47 -1.19
CA PRO A 180 -9.79 -12.02 -2.54
C PRO A 180 -8.87 -11.32 -3.57
N LEU A 181 -7.56 -11.34 -3.33
CA LEU A 181 -6.56 -10.96 -4.32
C LEU A 181 -6.27 -12.17 -5.21
N THR A 182 -6.84 -12.20 -6.41
CA THR A 182 -6.38 -13.13 -7.45
C THR A 182 -5.11 -12.55 -8.04
N LEU A 183 -3.97 -13.13 -7.65
CA LEU A 183 -2.69 -12.76 -8.24
C LEU A 183 -2.49 -13.52 -9.54
N GLU A 184 -2.23 -12.78 -10.60
CA GLU A 184 -1.80 -13.35 -11.88
C GLU A 184 -0.28 -13.20 -11.98
N PRO A 185 0.47 -14.29 -12.28
CA PRO A 185 1.90 -14.19 -12.56
C PRO A 185 2.14 -13.25 -13.74
N ALA A 186 3.22 -12.46 -13.72
CA ALA A 186 3.62 -11.61 -14.86
C ALA A 186 3.83 -12.36 -16.20
N HIS A 187 3.85 -13.69 -16.18
CA HIS A 187 4.05 -14.55 -17.34
C HIS A 187 2.89 -15.53 -17.51
N ALA A 188 1.78 -15.03 -18.04
CA ALA A 188 0.71 -15.81 -18.65
C ALA A 188 0.46 -15.29 -20.07
#